data_AF-A0A4V2I6Y7-F1
#
_entry.id   AF-A0A4V2I6Y7-F1
#
_cell.length_a   1.000
_cell.length_b   1.000
_cell.length_c   1.000
_cell.angle_alpha   90.00
_cell.angle_beta   90.00
_cell.angle_gamma   90.00
#
_symmetry.space_group_name_H-M   'P 1'
#
loop_
_entity.id
_entity.type
_entity.pdbx_description
1 polymer ?
#
loop_
_entity_poly.entity_id
_entity_poly.type
_entity_poly.pdbx_seq_one_letter_code
_entity_poly.pdbx_strand_id
1 'polypeptide(L)'
;MALCCVAGCAERSITITDQNGEIVGACVAGFDWHLYGLQDSIDYMLYECAKESIALGLQVSDERLLTLDFTLPLPPEGDLWNKKLAMQQFHKGSITEKELGYVLAAIEHEYQTTVFSAESDLANGKITQDEFDIMVKSATLKWLGE
;
A
#
# COMPACT_ATOMS: atom_id res chain seq x y z
N MET A 1 -29.67 23.20 1.24
CA MET A 1 -29.26 22.00 0.50
C MET A 1 -27.83 21.70 0.94
N ALA A 2 -27.68 20.97 2.04
CA ALA A 2 -26.37 20.59 2.56
C ALA A 2 -25.93 19.34 1.80
N LEU A 3 -24.93 19.50 0.94
CA LEU A 3 -24.26 18.39 0.27
C LEU A 3 -23.41 17.69 1.34
N CYS A 4 -23.95 16.65 1.97
CA CYS A 4 -23.15 15.73 2.77
C CYS A 4 -22.24 14.96 1.80
N CYS A 5 -21.04 15.47 1.55
CA CYS A 5 -19.96 14.65 1.01
C CYS A 5 -19.63 13.61 2.08
N VAL A 6 -20.17 12.40 1.92
CA VAL A 6 -19.69 11.25 2.67
C VAL A 6 -18.25 11.05 2.20
N ALA A 7 -17.28 11.48 3.00
CA ALA A 7 -15.89 11.11 2.80
C ALA A 7 -15.84 9.60 3.01
N GLY A 8 -15.93 8.84 1.92
CA GLY A 8 -15.87 7.39 1.97
C GLY A 8 -14.43 6.97 2.15
N CYS A 9 -14.08 6.44 3.32
CA CYS A 9 -12.96 5.52 3.42
C CYS A 9 -13.28 4.36 2.47
N ALA A 10 -12.50 4.20 1.40
CA ALA A 10 -12.63 3.02 0.56
C ALA A 10 -11.76 1.93 1.17
N GLU A 11 -12.42 0.91 1.70
CA GLU A 11 -11.81 -0.26 2.29
C GLU A 11 -12.39 -1.50 1.61
N ARG A 12 -11.56 -2.52 1.44
CA ARG A 12 -11.97 -3.83 0.92
C ARG A 12 -11.25 -4.92 1.69
N SER A 13 -11.93 -6.04 1.85
CA SER A 13 -11.37 -7.23 2.49
C SER A 13 -11.50 -8.45 1.58
N ILE A 14 -10.55 -9.37 1.68
CA ILE A 14 -10.63 -10.71 1.09
C ILE A 14 -10.42 -11.76 2.18
N THR A 15 -11.07 -12.91 2.04
CA THR A 15 -10.77 -14.10 2.83
C THR A 15 -9.81 -15.02 2.09
N ILE A 16 -9.02 -15.76 2.85
CA ILE A 16 -8.09 -16.79 2.40
C ILE A 16 -8.61 -18.13 2.89
N THR A 17 -8.72 -19.08 1.98
CA THR A 17 -9.36 -20.37 2.21
C THR A 17 -8.41 -21.51 1.83
N ASP A 18 -8.40 -22.57 2.64
CA ASP A 18 -7.64 -23.78 2.36
C ASP A 18 -8.30 -24.67 1.29
N GLN A 19 -7.69 -25.81 0.99
CA GLN A 19 -8.21 -26.75 -0.01
C GLN A 19 -9.52 -27.45 0.42
N ASN A 20 -9.87 -27.40 1.70
CA ASN A 20 -11.08 -28.00 2.25
C ASN A 20 -12.25 -27.00 2.32
N GLY A 21 -12.01 -25.73 1.97
CA GLY A 21 -13.01 -24.67 2.08
C GLY A 21 -13.02 -23.97 3.45
N GLU A 22 -12.03 -24.22 4.31
CA GLU A 22 -11.93 -23.56 5.62
C GLU A 22 -11.24 -22.21 5.51
N ILE A 23 -11.78 -21.19 6.18
CA ILE A 23 -11.16 -19.85 6.23
C ILE A 23 -9.97 -19.90 7.18
N VAL A 24 -8.78 -19.63 6.64
CA VAL A 24 -7.49 -19.66 7.37
C VAL A 24 -6.87 -18.28 7.53
N GLY A 25 -7.42 -17.26 6.87
CA GLY A 25 -6.94 -15.89 6.99
C GLY A 25 -7.83 -14.86 6.31
N ALA A 26 -7.48 -13.59 6.47
CA ALA A 26 -8.11 -12.48 5.78
C ALA A 26 -7.11 -11.33 5.58
N CYS A 27 -7.29 -10.59 4.50
CA CYS A 27 -6.55 -9.37 4.20
C CYS A 27 -7.54 -8.22 4.11
N VAL A 28 -7.16 -7.07 4.66
CA VAL A 28 -7.94 -5.83 4.59
C VAL A 28 -7.01 -4.74 4.09
N ALA A 29 -7.47 -3.95 3.13
CA ALA A 29 -6.75 -2.80 2.64
C ALA A 29 -7.72 -1.64 2.44
N GLY A 30 -7.26 -0.45 2.81
CA GLY A 30 -7.98 0.80 2.61
C GLY A 30 -6.99 1.95 2.55
N PHE A 31 -7.39 3.01 1.87
CA PHE A 31 -6.60 4.22 1.76
C PHE A 31 -7.48 5.43 2.04
N ASP A 32 -6.96 6.35 2.84
CA ASP A 32 -7.58 7.63 3.08
C ASP A 32 -7.10 8.64 2.02
N TRP A 33 -8.05 9.38 1.44
CA TRP A 33 -7.77 10.53 0.57
C TRP A 33 -6.92 10.25 -0.69
N HIS A 34 -6.92 9.01 -1.22
CA HIS A 34 -6.42 8.73 -2.57
C HIS A 34 -7.41 9.21 -3.62
N LEU A 35 -7.14 10.36 -4.25
CA LEU A 35 -7.98 10.93 -5.30
C LEU A 35 -7.87 10.19 -6.64
N TYR A 36 -6.74 9.50 -6.88
CA TYR A 36 -6.45 8.74 -8.10
C TYR A 36 -5.95 7.36 -7.74
N GLY A 37 -6.28 6.36 -8.55
CA GLY A 37 -5.77 5.00 -8.39
C GLY A 37 -6.20 4.30 -7.10
N LEU A 38 -7.26 4.78 -6.42
CA LEU A 38 -7.70 4.27 -5.11
C LEU A 38 -8.01 2.78 -5.13
N GLN A 39 -8.79 2.31 -6.11
CA GLN A 39 -9.11 0.89 -6.24
C GLN A 39 -7.86 0.07 -6.60
N ASP A 40 -6.99 0.61 -7.45
CA ASP A 40 -5.74 -0.05 -7.83
C ASP A 40 -4.77 -0.16 -6.64
N SER A 41 -4.69 0.86 -5.78
CA SER A 41 -3.94 0.83 -4.53
C SER A 41 -4.48 -0.26 -3.58
N ILE A 42 -5.80 -0.36 -3.43
CA ILE A 42 -6.44 -1.40 -2.62
C ILE A 42 -6.14 -2.79 -3.20
N ASP A 43 -6.32 -2.98 -4.51
CA ASP A 43 -6.04 -4.25 -5.18
C ASP A 43 -4.58 -4.67 -5.00
N TYR A 44 -3.63 -3.72 -5.14
CA TYR A 44 -2.21 -3.96 -4.90
C TYR A 44 -1.94 -4.42 -3.47
N MET A 45 -2.50 -3.75 -2.46
CA MET A 45 -2.28 -4.13 -1.07
C MET A 45 -2.92 -5.46 -0.69
N LEU A 46 -4.09 -5.77 -1.23
CA LEU A 46 -4.72 -7.08 -1.02
C LEU A 46 -3.91 -8.19 -1.67
N TYR A 47 -3.35 -7.95 -2.85
CA TYR A 47 -2.41 -8.88 -3.48
C TYR A 47 -1.15 -9.04 -2.63
N GLU A 48 -0.50 -7.95 -2.22
CA GLU A 48 0.71 -8.00 -1.39
C GLU A 48 0.49 -8.76 -0.09
N CYS A 49 -0.66 -8.58 0.57
CA CYS A 49 -1.03 -9.31 1.77
C CYS A 49 -1.25 -10.82 1.49
N ALA A 50 -1.91 -11.16 0.39
CA ALA A 50 -2.25 -12.55 0.08
C ALA A 50 -1.17 -13.31 -0.72
N LYS A 51 -0.13 -12.64 -1.22
CA LYS A 51 0.84 -13.21 -2.18
C LYS A 51 1.47 -14.51 -1.71
N GLU A 52 1.82 -14.61 -0.42
CA GLU A 52 2.40 -15.82 0.16
C GLU A 52 1.38 -16.95 0.24
N SER A 53 0.14 -16.65 0.62
CA SER A 53 -0.96 -17.61 0.64
C SER A 53 -1.27 -18.14 -0.76
N ILE A 54 -1.26 -17.26 -1.76
CA ILE A 54 -1.43 -17.63 -3.17
C ILE A 54 -0.27 -18.53 -3.63
N ALA A 55 0.97 -18.21 -3.26
CA ALA A 55 2.14 -19.03 -3.58
C ALA A 55 2.11 -20.42 -2.91
N LEU A 56 1.46 -20.54 -1.75
CA LEU A 56 1.18 -21.82 -1.07
C LEU A 56 -0.01 -22.58 -1.69
N GLY A 57 -0.65 -22.04 -2.73
CA GLY A 57 -1.80 -22.63 -3.40
C GLY A 57 -3.12 -22.44 -2.69
N LEU A 58 -3.19 -21.59 -1.66
CA LEU A 58 -4.45 -21.24 -1.00
C LEU A 58 -5.33 -20.39 -1.92
N GLN A 59 -6.64 -20.47 -1.69
CA GLN A 59 -7.62 -19.72 -2.47
C GLN A 59 -7.87 -18.35 -1.85
N VAL A 60 -8.13 -17.36 -2.68
CA VAL A 60 -8.53 -16.01 -2.25
C VAL A 60 -9.93 -15.70 -2.76
N SER A 61 -10.76 -15.08 -1.94
CA SER A 61 -12.16 -14.76 -2.31
C SER A 61 -12.30 -13.80 -3.50
N ASP A 62 -11.26 -13.02 -3.85
CA ASP A 62 -11.23 -12.20 -5.06
C ASP A 62 -10.19 -12.72 -6.04
N GLU A 63 -10.64 -13.60 -6.94
CA GLU A 63 -9.79 -14.25 -7.94
C GLU A 63 -9.22 -13.27 -8.98
N ARG A 64 -9.75 -12.04 -9.10
CA ARG A 64 -9.20 -11.02 -10.02
C ARG A 64 -7.73 -10.75 -9.70
N LEU A 65 -7.36 -10.78 -8.42
CA LEU A 65 -5.98 -10.59 -7.93
C LEU A 65 -4.99 -11.62 -8.49
N LEU A 66 -5.46 -12.76 -8.99
CA LEU A 66 -4.61 -13.79 -9.60
C LEU A 66 -4.24 -13.48 -11.06
N THR A 67 -4.97 -12.54 -11.68
CA THR A 67 -4.88 -12.24 -13.11
C THR A 67 -4.33 -10.86 -13.42
N LEU A 68 -4.36 -9.96 -12.42
CA LEU A 68 -3.83 -8.61 -12.55
C LEU A 68 -2.30 -8.63 -12.55
N ASP A 69 -1.71 -7.79 -13.40
CA ASP A 69 -0.27 -7.54 -13.41
C ASP A 69 0.05 -6.40 -12.44
N PHE A 70 0.64 -6.73 -11.29
CA PHE A 70 1.05 -5.80 -10.24
C PHE A 70 2.51 -5.32 -10.39
N THR A 71 3.13 -5.53 -11.55
CA THR A 71 4.49 -5.03 -11.81
C THR A 71 4.52 -3.50 -11.67
N LEU A 72 5.42 -3.01 -10.81
CA LEU A 72 5.62 -1.58 -10.64
C LEU A 72 6.36 -0.99 -11.85
N PRO A 73 5.96 0.19 -12.34
CA PRO A 73 6.75 0.92 -13.32
C PRO A 73 8.10 1.31 -12.72
N LEU A 74 9.13 1.39 -13.56
CA LEU A 74 10.43 1.91 -13.14
C LEU A 74 10.32 3.41 -12.86
N PRO A 75 10.93 3.92 -11.77
CA PRO A 75 11.07 5.36 -11.58
C PRO A 75 11.99 5.95 -12.67
N PRO A 76 11.92 7.28 -12.89
CA PRO A 76 12.92 7.99 -13.69
C PRO A 76 14.36 7.65 -13.27
N GLU A 77 15.28 7.70 -14.23
CA GLU A 77 16.67 7.30 -14.00
C GLU A 77 17.31 8.10 -12.86
N GLY A 78 17.88 7.39 -11.88
CA GLY A 78 18.53 7.99 -10.71
C GLY A 78 17.59 8.37 -9.57
N ASP A 79 16.27 8.25 -9.75
CA ASP A 79 15.28 8.56 -8.73
C ASP A 79 14.72 7.30 -8.04
N LEU A 80 14.15 7.51 -6.86
CA LEU A 80 13.28 6.55 -6.17
C LEU A 80 11.85 7.09 -6.17
N TRP A 81 10.87 6.18 -6.20
CA TRP A 81 9.48 6.58 -6.06
C TRP A 81 9.21 7.24 -4.71
N ASN A 82 8.47 8.34 -4.78
CA ASN A 82 7.82 9.02 -3.67
C ASN A 82 6.52 9.63 -4.20
N LYS A 83 5.63 10.06 -3.31
CA LYS A 83 4.29 10.53 -3.66
C LYS A 83 4.34 11.71 -4.64
N LYS A 84 5.21 12.68 -4.38
CA LYS A 84 5.38 13.85 -5.25
C LYS A 84 5.82 13.48 -6.66
N LEU A 85 6.83 12.63 -6.80
CA LEU A 85 7.34 12.19 -8.10
C LEU A 85 6.28 11.36 -8.85
N ALA A 86 5.61 10.44 -8.17
CA ALA A 86 4.55 9.61 -8.76
C ALA A 86 3.42 10.49 -9.34
N MET A 87 2.94 11.46 -8.56
CA MET A 87 1.93 12.41 -9.02
C MET A 87 2.41 13.26 -10.21
N GLN A 88 3.68 13.68 -10.21
CA GLN A 88 4.24 14.42 -11.35
C GLN A 88 4.30 13.57 -12.61
N GLN A 89 4.70 12.30 -12.52
CA GLN A 89 4.77 11.41 -13.67
C GLN A 89 3.38 11.07 -14.21
N PHE A 90 2.39 10.88 -13.32
CA PHE A 90 1.00 10.69 -13.71
C PHE A 90 0.44 11.90 -14.48
N HIS A 91 0.59 13.11 -13.95
CA HIS A 91 0.09 14.31 -14.62
C HIS A 91 0.79 14.61 -15.96
N LYS A 92 2.01 14.10 -16.17
CA LYS A 92 2.73 14.15 -17.45
C LYS A 92 2.28 13.07 -18.45
N GLY A 93 1.49 12.09 -18.00
CA GLY A 93 1.10 10.93 -18.80
C GLY A 93 2.20 9.87 -18.94
N SER A 94 3.26 9.93 -18.14
CA SER A 94 4.36 8.95 -18.16
C SER A 94 3.97 7.61 -17.53
N ILE A 95 3.01 7.63 -16.61
CA ILE A 95 2.40 6.44 -16.00
C ILE A 95 0.87 6.59 -16.05
N THR A 96 0.19 5.46 -16.12
CA THR A 96 -1.27 5.34 -16.06
C THR A 96 -1.78 5.54 -14.62
N GLU A 97 -3.09 5.75 -14.45
CA GLU A 97 -3.70 5.84 -13.12
C GLU A 97 -3.55 4.54 -12.31
N LYS A 98 -3.63 3.39 -12.98
CA LYS A 98 -3.40 2.08 -12.37
C LYS A 98 -1.98 1.97 -11.81
N GLU A 99 -0.99 2.30 -12.64
CA GLU A 99 0.41 2.30 -12.24
C GLU A 99 0.68 3.30 -11.11
N LEU A 100 0.05 4.48 -11.13
CA LEU A 100 0.08 5.42 -10.02
C LEU A 100 -0.47 4.77 -8.74
N GLY A 101 -1.63 4.10 -8.80
CA GLY A 101 -2.21 3.43 -7.66
C GLY A 101 -1.28 2.39 -7.02
N TYR A 102 -0.60 1.60 -7.84
CA TYR A 102 0.37 0.60 -7.37
C TYR A 102 1.60 1.25 -6.75
N VAL A 103 2.16 2.28 -7.40
CA VAL A 103 3.31 3.02 -6.85
C VAL A 103 2.96 3.65 -5.51
N LEU A 104 1.81 4.32 -5.40
CA LEU A 104 1.38 4.96 -4.15
C LEU A 104 1.19 3.94 -3.03
N ALA A 105 0.57 2.80 -3.33
CA ALA A 105 0.41 1.72 -2.36
C ALA A 105 1.76 1.16 -1.88
N ALA A 106 2.68 0.90 -2.81
CA ALA A 106 3.99 0.34 -2.50
C ALA A 106 4.82 1.27 -1.59
N ILE A 107 4.89 2.56 -1.91
CA ILE A 107 5.66 3.52 -1.09
C ILE A 107 5.02 3.78 0.27
N GLU A 108 3.70 3.75 0.36
CA GLU A 108 3.00 3.90 1.63
C GLU A 108 3.15 2.66 2.50
N HIS A 109 3.12 1.46 1.90
CA HIS A 109 3.38 0.23 2.62
C HIS A 109 4.79 0.18 3.20
N GLU A 110 5.81 0.65 2.46
CA GLU A 110 7.18 0.75 2.97
C GLU A 110 7.26 1.71 4.16
N TYR A 111 6.60 2.87 4.06
CA TYR A 111 6.51 3.84 5.15
C TYR A 111 5.87 3.23 6.40
N GLN A 112 4.69 2.63 6.26
CA GLN A 112 3.95 2.02 7.37
C GLN A 112 4.77 0.90 8.04
N THR A 113 5.40 0.04 7.25
CA THR A 113 6.27 -1.04 7.77
C THR A 113 7.44 -0.47 8.57
N THR A 114 8.07 0.60 8.07
CA THR A 114 9.18 1.26 8.76
C THR A 114 8.72 1.87 10.09
N VAL A 115 7.58 2.58 10.10
CA VAL A 115 7.04 3.21 11.30
C VAL A 115 6.61 2.16 12.33
N PHE A 116 5.87 1.12 11.94
CA PHE A 116 5.45 0.06 12.86
C PHE A 116 6.64 -0.69 13.45
N SER A 117 7.68 -0.94 12.67
CA SER A 117 8.92 -1.53 13.21
C SER A 117 9.58 -0.61 14.24
N ALA A 118 9.66 0.69 13.96
CA ALA A 118 10.22 1.68 14.88
C ALA A 118 9.39 1.79 16.17
N GLU A 119 8.06 1.78 16.07
CA GLU A 119 7.14 1.80 17.22
C GLU A 119 7.35 0.56 18.10
N SER A 120 7.44 -0.62 17.49
CA SER A 120 7.73 -1.87 18.20
C SER A 120 9.11 -1.80 18.89
N ASP A 121 10.13 -1.31 18.21
CA ASP A 121 11.48 -1.21 18.78
C ASP A 121 11.55 -0.20 19.93
N LEU A 122 10.83 0.92 19.82
CA LEU A 122 10.68 1.90 20.90
C LEU A 122 9.95 1.28 22.11
N ALA A 123 8.82 0.60 21.88
CA ALA A 123 8.05 -0.07 22.93
C ALA A 123 8.84 -1.15 23.67
N ASN A 124 9.77 -1.80 22.97
CA ASN A 124 10.68 -2.81 23.54
C ASN A 124 11.99 -2.22 24.09
N GLY A 125 12.15 -0.89 24.09
CA GLY A 125 13.32 -0.19 24.62
C GLY A 125 14.61 -0.42 23.83
N LYS A 126 14.51 -0.83 22.56
CA LYS A 126 15.68 -1.03 21.68
C LYS A 126 16.20 0.26 21.08
N ILE A 127 15.33 1.26 20.96
CA ILE A 127 15.65 2.62 20.53
C ILE A 127 15.08 3.63 21.52
N THR A 128 15.66 4.82 21.51
CA THR A 128 15.20 6.00 22.25
C THR A 128 14.10 6.75 21.50
N GLN A 129 13.42 7.66 22.18
CA GLN A 129 12.43 8.55 21.55
C GLN A 129 13.05 9.41 20.45
N ASP A 130 14.26 9.95 20.67
CA ASP A 130 14.94 10.79 19.68
C ASP A 130 15.30 10.00 18.40
N GLU A 131 15.73 8.75 18.54
CA GLU A 131 16.00 7.87 17.41
C GLU A 131 14.72 7.53 16.64
N PHE A 132 13.63 7.23 17.36
CA PHE A 132 12.32 7.02 16.76
C PHE A 132 11.86 8.23 15.95
N ASP A 133 11.94 9.44 16.51
CA ASP A 133 11.52 10.67 15.85
C ASP A 133 12.33 10.93 14.57
N ILE A 134 13.64 10.66 14.59
CA ILE A 134 14.51 10.76 13.41
C ILE A 134 14.10 9.74 12.35
N MET A 135 13.82 8.50 12.73
CA MET A 135 13.42 7.44 11.81
C MET A 135 12.08 7.75 11.14
N VAL A 136 11.06 8.14 11.92
CA VAL A 136 9.74 8.51 11.38
C VAL A 136 9.84 9.72 10.46
N LYS A 137 10.63 10.73 10.83
CA LYS A 137 10.85 11.90 9.98
C LYS A 137 11.51 11.50 8.66
N SER A 138 12.58 10.69 8.70
CA SER A 138 13.27 10.20 7.50
C SER A 138 12.34 9.40 6.59
N ALA A 139 11.55 8.48 7.17
CA ALA A 139 10.57 7.68 6.43
C ALA A 139 9.48 8.57 5.78
N THR A 140 9.03 9.61 6.50
CA THR A 140 8.05 10.58 5.97
C THR A 140 8.61 11.35 4.78
N LEU A 141 9.86 11.85 4.87
CA LEU A 141 10.53 12.54 3.76
C LEU A 141 10.66 11.64 2.54
N LYS A 142 11.03 10.36 2.74
CA LYS A 142 11.14 9.38 1.66
C LYS A 142 9.78 9.10 1.01
N TRP A 143 8.72 8.94 1.81
CA TRP A 143 7.38 8.66 1.32
C TRP A 143 6.78 9.84 0.55
N LEU A 144 6.86 11.05 1.10
CA LEU A 144 6.24 12.23 0.52
C LEU A 144 7.09 12.86 -0.60
N GLY A 145 8.42 12.87 -0.45
CA GLY A 145 9.35 13.55 -1.35
C GLY A 145 9.46 15.06 -1.11
N GLU A 146 9.21 15.53 0.12
CA GLU A 146 9.19 16.93 0.54
C GLU A 146 9.82 17.15 1.90
#